data_AF-A0A562M9Q4-F1
#
_entry.id   AF-A0A562M9Q4-F1
#
_cell.length_a   1.000
_cell.length_b   1.000
_cell.length_c   1.000
_cell.angle_alpha   90.00
_cell.angle_beta   90.00
_cell.angle_gamma   90.00
#
_symmetry.space_group_name_H-M   'P 1'
#
loop_
_entity.id
_entity.type
_entity.pdbx_description
1 polymer ?
#
loop_
_entity_poly.entity_id
_entity_poly.type
_entity_poly.pdbx_seq_one_letter_code
_entity_poly.pdbx_strand_id
1 'polypeptide(L)'
;MKLKHVICGLALLMGSVSASYSQQHYQPSPENLKNREWFEQSRFGVFIHWGVYSVLGDGEWVMNNQNISLDEYALLPKFFNPISFNAKEWAKLFKQAGAKYITFTTRHHDGFSMWDSQISDYNVVKKSPSNAIL
;
A
#
# COMPACT_ATOMS: atom_id res chain seq x y z
N MET A 1 -43.35 39.40 -3.50
CA MET A 1 -42.79 38.11 -3.99
C MET A 1 -41.30 38.15 -4.39
N LYS A 2 -40.54 39.24 -4.14
CA LYS A 2 -39.13 39.36 -4.59
C LYS A 2 -38.06 39.21 -3.49
N LEU A 3 -38.43 39.16 -2.21
CA LEU A 3 -37.46 39.12 -1.09
C LEU A 3 -37.04 37.69 -0.68
N LYS A 4 -37.90 36.70 -0.87
CA LYS A 4 -37.63 35.29 -0.47
C LYS A 4 -36.58 34.60 -1.35
N HIS A 5 -36.46 35.01 -2.61
CA HIS A 5 -35.50 34.44 -3.57
C HIS A 5 -34.08 34.98 -3.41
N VAL A 6 -33.91 36.18 -2.84
CA VAL A 6 -32.58 36.77 -2.57
C VAL A 6 -31.91 36.09 -1.37
N ILE A 7 -32.70 35.70 -0.35
CA ILE A 7 -32.19 35.06 0.87
C ILE A 7 -31.71 33.62 0.60
N CYS A 8 -32.36 32.87 -0.30
CA CYS A 8 -31.87 31.54 -0.71
C CYS A 8 -30.57 31.61 -1.53
N GLY A 9 -30.39 32.64 -2.36
CA GLY A 9 -29.14 32.83 -3.13
C GLY A 9 -27.92 33.13 -2.24
N LEU A 10 -28.11 33.89 -1.17
CA LEU A 10 -27.05 34.23 -0.22
C LEU A 10 -26.67 33.06 0.71
N ALA A 11 -27.63 32.20 1.08
CA ALA A 11 -27.34 31.00 1.88
C ALA A 11 -26.54 29.95 1.08
N LEU A 12 -26.73 29.87 -0.24
CA LEU A 12 -25.97 28.98 -1.13
C LEU A 12 -24.53 29.46 -1.40
N LEU A 13 -24.24 30.75 -1.21
CA LEU A 13 -22.89 31.31 -1.35
C LEU A 13 -22.03 31.21 -0.08
N MET A 14 -22.64 30.95 1.09
CA MET A 14 -21.92 30.77 2.36
C MET A 14 -21.50 29.32 2.64
N GLY A 15 -22.02 28.34 1.88
CA GLY A 15 -21.74 26.91 2.09
C GLY A 15 -20.44 26.38 1.46
N SER A 16 -19.72 27.17 0.67
CA SER A 16 -18.59 26.71 -0.15
C SER A 16 -17.20 26.93 0.46
N VAL A 17 -17.09 27.29 1.74
CA VAL A 17 -15.79 27.44 2.42
C VAL A 17 -15.72 26.54 3.64
N SER A 18 -15.95 25.25 3.47
CA SER A 18 -15.29 24.25 4.32
C SER A 18 -13.86 24.12 3.81
N ALA A 19 -13.02 25.11 4.14
CA ALA A 19 -11.59 24.99 3.95
C ALA A 19 -11.11 23.76 4.74
N SER A 20 -10.44 22.86 4.06
CA SER A 20 -9.91 21.61 4.59
C SER A 20 -9.04 21.88 5.83
N TYR A 21 -9.58 21.64 7.02
CA TYR A 21 -8.86 21.68 8.31
C TYR A 21 -7.92 20.47 8.51
N SER A 22 -7.50 19.80 7.44
CA SER A 22 -6.55 18.70 7.52
C SER A 22 -5.12 19.26 7.39
N GLN A 23 -4.29 19.00 8.41
CA GLN A 23 -2.84 19.26 8.46
C GLN A 23 -2.33 20.69 8.70
N GLN A 24 -3.06 21.56 9.41
CA GLN A 24 -2.60 22.94 9.67
C GLN A 24 -1.30 23.07 10.49
N HIS A 25 -0.88 22.04 11.23
CA HIS A 25 0.26 22.12 12.17
C HIS A 25 1.45 21.23 11.82
N TYR A 26 1.44 20.56 10.66
CA TYR A 26 2.60 19.77 10.26
C TYR A 26 3.73 20.70 9.77
N GLN A 27 4.85 20.69 10.49
CA GLN A 27 6.09 21.33 10.07
C GLN A 27 7.09 20.22 9.72
N PRO A 28 7.47 20.05 8.45
CA PRO A 28 8.44 19.02 8.07
C PRO A 28 9.81 19.31 8.69
N SER A 29 10.47 18.28 9.18
CA SER A 29 11.87 18.40 9.61
C SER A 29 12.79 18.69 8.41
N PRO A 30 13.99 19.26 8.62
CA PRO A 30 14.98 19.41 7.55
C PRO A 30 15.32 18.08 6.86
N GLU A 31 15.33 16.97 7.62
CA GLU A 31 15.53 15.63 7.06
C GLU A 31 14.39 15.22 6.12
N ASN A 32 13.13 15.49 6.49
CA ASN A 32 11.99 15.23 5.61
C ASN A 32 12.12 15.99 4.29
N LEU A 33 12.48 17.28 4.35
CA LEU A 33 12.67 18.11 3.15
C LEU A 33 13.77 17.53 2.24
N LYS A 34 14.91 17.15 2.81
CA LYS A 34 16.01 16.50 2.06
C LYS A 34 15.58 15.16 1.44
N ASN A 35 14.82 14.34 2.16
CA ASN A 35 14.32 13.07 1.64
C ASN A 35 13.30 13.28 0.50
N ARG A 36 12.50 14.35 0.55
CA ARG A 36 11.60 14.73 -0.54
C ARG A 36 12.36 15.15 -1.79
N GLU A 37 13.42 15.93 -1.65
CA GLU A 37 14.31 16.29 -2.77
C GLU A 37 14.93 15.03 -3.40
N TRP A 38 15.46 14.12 -2.59
CA TRP A 38 16.00 12.85 -3.07
C TRP A 38 14.94 12.01 -3.81
N PHE A 39 13.74 11.89 -3.26
CA PHE A 39 12.64 11.13 -3.86
C PHE A 39 12.21 11.75 -5.19
N GLU A 40 12.07 13.07 -5.24
CA GLU A 40 11.75 13.78 -6.47
C GLU A 40 12.82 13.55 -7.55
N GLN A 41 14.10 13.70 -7.19
CA GLN A 41 15.23 13.50 -8.10
C GLN A 41 15.42 12.05 -8.53
N SER A 42 14.94 11.10 -7.73
CA SER A 42 15.03 9.67 -8.04
C SER A 42 14.21 9.27 -9.27
N ARG A 43 13.10 9.98 -9.54
CA ARG A 43 12.20 9.87 -10.73
C ARG A 43 11.59 8.49 -10.98
N PHE A 44 12.39 7.44 -11.09
CA PHE A 44 11.97 6.08 -11.41
C PHE A 44 12.20 5.10 -10.24
N GLY A 45 11.16 4.36 -9.90
CA GLY A 45 11.20 3.27 -8.92
C GLY A 45 10.31 2.10 -9.33
N VAL A 46 10.45 0.99 -8.61
CA VAL A 46 9.69 -0.25 -8.87
C VAL A 46 8.75 -0.51 -7.70
N PHE A 47 7.47 -0.76 -8.00
CA PHE A 47 6.51 -1.22 -7.01
C PHE A 47 6.28 -2.73 -7.16
N ILE A 48 6.51 -3.47 -6.08
CA ILE A 48 6.30 -4.90 -5.97
C ILE A 48 5.02 -5.14 -5.14
N HIS A 49 3.96 -5.60 -5.82
CA HIS A 49 2.80 -6.21 -5.18
C HIS A 49 3.03 -7.72 -5.13
N TRP A 50 3.36 -8.22 -3.95
CA TRP A 50 3.60 -9.64 -3.74
C TRP A 50 3.11 -10.09 -2.37
N GLY A 51 2.42 -11.23 -2.35
CA GLY A 51 1.76 -11.81 -1.18
C GLY A 51 1.01 -13.10 -1.54
N VAL A 52 0.25 -13.65 -0.60
CA VAL A 52 -0.41 -14.97 -0.78
C VAL A 52 -1.44 -15.01 -1.91
N TYR A 53 -2.03 -13.87 -2.28
CA TYR A 53 -2.86 -13.74 -3.49
C TYR A 53 -2.14 -14.19 -4.78
N SER A 54 -0.81 -14.08 -4.81
CA SER A 54 0.00 -14.44 -5.99
C SER A 54 -0.04 -15.94 -6.28
N VAL A 55 -0.41 -16.77 -5.29
CA VAL A 55 -0.61 -18.22 -5.46
C VAL A 55 -1.78 -18.50 -6.40
N LEU A 56 -2.82 -17.66 -6.38
CA LEU A 56 -4.02 -17.83 -7.19
C LEU A 56 -3.87 -17.27 -8.61
N GLY A 57 -2.93 -16.34 -8.82
CA GLY A 57 -2.66 -15.79 -10.16
C GLY A 57 -3.77 -14.92 -10.75
N ASP A 58 -4.70 -14.43 -9.94
CA ASP A 58 -5.90 -13.67 -10.38
C ASP A 58 -5.98 -12.26 -9.73
N GLY A 59 -4.80 -11.65 -9.52
CA GLY A 59 -4.68 -10.30 -8.95
C GLY A 59 -4.85 -10.22 -7.43
N GLU A 60 -4.50 -9.06 -6.88
CA GLU A 60 -4.42 -8.83 -5.43
C GLU A 60 -5.78 -8.65 -4.73
N TRP A 61 -6.85 -8.48 -5.51
CA TRP A 61 -8.24 -8.38 -5.04
C TRP A 61 -9.04 -9.67 -5.24
N VAL A 62 -8.40 -10.79 -5.62
CA VAL A 62 -9.06 -12.09 -5.89
C VAL A 62 -10.01 -12.54 -4.76
N MET A 63 -9.64 -12.31 -3.49
CA MET A 63 -10.49 -12.63 -2.35
C MET A 63 -11.86 -11.95 -2.45
N ASN A 64 -11.88 -10.65 -2.77
CA ASN A 64 -13.10 -9.87 -2.92
C ASN A 64 -13.83 -10.21 -4.22
N ASN A 65 -13.10 -10.27 -5.34
CA ASN A 65 -13.71 -10.43 -6.67
C ASN A 65 -14.40 -11.78 -6.84
N GLN A 66 -13.89 -12.82 -6.18
CA GLN A 66 -14.47 -14.16 -6.21
C GLN A 66 -15.31 -14.51 -4.95
N ASN A 67 -15.49 -13.57 -4.01
CA ASN A 67 -16.16 -13.79 -2.73
C ASN A 67 -15.61 -14.99 -1.95
N ILE A 68 -14.29 -15.16 -1.92
CA ILE A 68 -13.63 -16.22 -1.16
C ILE A 68 -13.78 -15.91 0.33
N SER A 69 -14.22 -16.89 1.12
CA SER A 69 -14.35 -16.69 2.56
C SER A 69 -12.98 -16.46 3.22
N LEU A 70 -12.96 -15.77 4.35
CA LEU A 70 -11.72 -15.52 5.09
C LEU A 70 -11.05 -16.83 5.54
N ASP A 71 -11.84 -17.82 5.96
CA ASP A 71 -11.33 -19.12 6.42
C ASP A 71 -10.66 -19.90 5.29
N GLU A 72 -11.21 -19.87 4.08
CA GLU A 72 -10.61 -20.50 2.90
C GLU A 72 -9.35 -19.74 2.46
N TYR A 73 -9.42 -18.41 2.38
CA TYR A 73 -8.29 -17.59 1.98
C TYR A 73 -7.10 -17.72 2.95
N ALA A 74 -7.37 -17.88 4.25
CA ALA A 74 -6.37 -18.09 5.29
C ALA A 74 -5.58 -19.41 5.14
N LEU A 75 -5.97 -20.30 4.23
CA LEU A 75 -5.21 -21.50 3.88
C LEU A 75 -4.09 -21.23 2.86
N LEU A 76 -4.18 -20.17 2.06
CA LEU A 76 -3.20 -19.83 1.01
C LEU A 76 -1.74 -19.72 1.49
N PRO A 77 -1.44 -19.17 2.69
CA PRO A 77 -0.07 -19.12 3.19
C PRO A 77 0.65 -20.48 3.17
N LYS A 78 -0.07 -21.60 3.34
CA LYS A 78 0.51 -22.96 3.32
C LYS A 78 1.12 -23.33 1.97
N PHE A 79 0.65 -22.71 0.90
CA PHE A 79 1.11 -22.92 -0.49
C PHE A 79 2.09 -21.83 -0.94
N PHE A 80 2.26 -20.76 -0.17
CA PHE A 80 3.18 -19.68 -0.49
C PHE A 80 4.62 -20.07 -0.14
N ASN A 81 5.31 -20.69 -1.10
CA ASN A 81 6.69 -21.15 -0.97
C ASN A 81 7.56 -20.75 -2.18
N PRO A 82 7.99 -19.49 -2.29
CA PRO A 82 8.82 -19.01 -3.38
C PRO A 82 10.28 -19.49 -3.30
N ILE A 83 10.50 -20.77 -3.59
CA ILE A 83 11.83 -21.42 -3.60
C ILE A 83 12.83 -20.81 -4.59
N SER A 84 12.34 -20.09 -5.60
CA SER A 84 13.18 -19.41 -6.60
C SER A 84 13.41 -17.93 -6.29
N PHE A 85 12.93 -17.42 -5.15
CA PHE A 85 13.13 -16.03 -4.79
C PHE A 85 14.59 -15.75 -4.41
N ASN A 86 15.15 -14.71 -5.02
CA ASN A 86 16.49 -14.21 -4.70
C ASN A 86 16.49 -12.67 -4.70
N ALA A 87 16.51 -12.09 -3.50
CA ALA A 87 16.49 -10.63 -3.31
C ALA A 87 17.67 -9.92 -4.01
N LYS A 88 18.85 -10.57 -4.08
CA LYS A 88 20.03 -9.99 -4.75
C LYS A 88 19.84 -9.90 -6.26
N GLU A 89 19.23 -10.91 -6.87
CA GLU A 89 18.93 -10.91 -8.31
C GLU A 89 17.89 -9.86 -8.65
N TRP A 90 16.83 -9.74 -7.84
CA TRP A 90 15.83 -8.71 -8.01
C TRP A 90 16.43 -7.31 -7.88
N ALA A 91 17.19 -7.04 -6.82
CA ALA A 91 17.86 -5.75 -6.63
C ALA A 91 18.83 -5.43 -7.78
N LYS A 92 19.58 -6.43 -8.27
CA LYS A 92 20.46 -6.29 -9.44
C LYS A 92 19.67 -5.91 -10.68
N LEU A 93 18.58 -6.63 -10.96
CA LEU A 93 17.71 -6.38 -12.11
C LEU A 93 17.12 -4.97 -12.08
N PHE A 94 16.54 -4.55 -10.95
CA PHE A 94 15.93 -3.21 -10.84
C PHE A 94 16.97 -2.10 -10.97
N LYS A 95 18.16 -2.30 -10.39
CA LYS A 95 19.28 -1.37 -10.58
C LYS A 95 19.72 -1.29 -12.04
N GLN A 96 19.79 -2.41 -12.75
CA GLN A 96 20.12 -2.46 -14.18
C GLN A 96 19.04 -1.78 -15.04
N ALA A 97 17.77 -1.89 -14.65
CA ALA A 97 16.66 -1.16 -15.26
C ALA A 97 16.69 0.35 -14.99
N GLY A 98 17.56 0.83 -14.10
CA GLY A 98 17.73 2.24 -13.76
C GLY A 98 16.92 2.71 -12.56
N ALA A 99 16.20 1.81 -11.86
CA ALA A 99 15.40 2.17 -10.70
C ALA A 99 16.27 2.73 -9.57
N LYS A 100 15.75 3.75 -8.89
CA LYS A 100 16.43 4.43 -7.76
C LYS A 100 15.84 4.07 -6.41
N TYR A 101 14.62 3.56 -6.37
CA TYR A 101 13.96 3.06 -5.17
C TYR A 101 13.04 1.89 -5.50
N ILE A 102 12.69 1.13 -4.46
CA ILE A 102 11.74 0.02 -4.50
C ILE A 102 10.69 0.29 -3.44
N THR A 103 9.42 0.12 -3.80
CA THR A 103 8.30 0.05 -2.86
C THR A 103 7.80 -1.39 -2.86
N PHE A 104 7.63 -1.96 -1.69
CA PHE A 104 7.22 -3.35 -1.52
C PHE A 104 5.97 -3.39 -0.63
N THR A 105 4.98 -4.20 -1.00
CA THR A 105 3.79 -4.43 -0.16
C THR A 105 4.19 -5.22 1.07
N THR A 106 4.50 -4.53 2.17
CA THR A 106 4.79 -5.18 3.45
C THR A 106 3.57 -5.96 3.93
N ARG A 107 2.38 -5.38 3.78
CA ARG A 107 1.05 -5.97 4.01
C ARG A 107 0.07 -5.35 3.02
N HIS A 108 -0.77 -6.17 2.39
CA HIS A 108 -1.83 -5.69 1.50
C HIS A 108 -3.20 -5.72 2.22
N HIS A 109 -4.29 -5.47 1.49
CA HIS A 109 -5.66 -5.45 2.03
C HIS A 109 -6.11 -6.81 2.61
N ASP A 110 -5.49 -7.92 2.18
CA ASP A 110 -5.75 -9.25 2.72
C ASP A 110 -5.13 -9.49 4.12
N GLY A 111 -4.37 -8.53 4.63
CA GLY A 111 -3.81 -8.54 5.97
C GLY A 111 -2.57 -9.41 6.15
N PHE A 112 -2.10 -10.12 5.12
CA PHE A 112 -0.93 -10.98 5.23
C PHE A 112 0.35 -10.16 5.32
N SER A 113 1.15 -10.36 6.38
CA SER A 113 2.44 -9.68 6.56
C SER A 113 3.60 -10.44 5.94
N MET A 114 4.40 -9.74 5.13
CA MET A 114 5.62 -10.25 4.50
C MET A 114 6.87 -10.20 5.39
N TRP A 115 6.70 -9.92 6.69
CA TRP A 115 7.73 -9.88 7.73
C TRP A 115 7.24 -10.59 9.01
N ASP A 116 8.12 -10.86 9.98
CA ASP A 116 7.71 -11.43 11.29
C ASP A 116 6.99 -10.41 12.18
N SER A 117 5.70 -10.24 11.92
CA SER A 117 4.86 -9.32 12.69
C SER A 117 4.66 -9.81 14.12
N GLN A 118 4.92 -8.90 15.08
CA GLN A 118 4.66 -9.13 16.50
C GLN A 118 3.20 -8.86 16.90
N ILE A 119 2.39 -8.32 15.98
CA ILE A 119 0.99 -7.92 16.26
C ILE A 119 -0.01 -8.95 15.70
N SER A 120 0.35 -9.69 14.65
CA SER A 120 -0.51 -10.70 14.04
C SER A 120 0.28 -11.93 13.63
N ASP A 121 -0.31 -13.10 13.90
CA ASP A 121 0.24 -14.38 13.47
C ASP A 121 -0.03 -14.66 11.99
N TYR A 122 -0.85 -13.86 11.29
CA TYR A 122 -1.06 -13.99 9.86
C TYR A 122 0.08 -13.36 9.06
N ASN A 123 1.22 -14.05 9.06
CA ASN A 123 2.46 -13.58 8.46
C ASN A 123 3.30 -14.71 7.83
N VAL A 124 4.28 -14.32 7.02
CA VAL A 124 5.13 -15.25 6.24
C VAL A 124 5.88 -16.25 7.11
N VAL A 125 6.40 -15.82 8.27
CA VAL A 125 7.21 -16.68 9.15
C VAL A 125 6.35 -17.71 9.87
N LYS A 126 5.15 -17.33 10.32
CA LYS A 126 4.31 -18.18 11.17
C LYS A 126 3.30 -19.03 10.40
N LYS A 127 2.93 -18.65 9.16
CA LYS A 127 1.86 -19.31 8.39
C LYS A 127 2.30 -19.91 7.06
N SER A 128 3.54 -19.69 6.62
CA SER A 128 4.05 -20.26 5.37
C SER A 128 5.27 -21.15 5.59
N PRO A 129 5.61 -22.03 4.63
CA PRO A 129 6.88 -22.78 4.63
C PRO A 129 8.12 -21.89 4.41
N SER A 130 7.92 -20.61 4.10
CA SER A 130 8.98 -19.68 3.75
C SER A 130 9.58 -19.01 4.99
N ASN A 131 10.87 -18.71 4.93
CA ASN A 131 11.50 -17.81 5.87
C ASN A 131 11.03 -16.35 5.63
N ALA A 132 11.33 -15.46 6.58
CA ALA A 132 11.08 -14.04 6.43
C ALA A 132 11.66 -13.51 5.10
N ILE A 133 10.81 -12.82 4.32
CA ILE A 133 11.18 -12.19 3.05
C ILE A 133 11.64 -10.73 3.30
N LEU A 134 11.05 -10.09 4.31
CA LEU A 134 11.44 -8.78 4.85
C LEU A 134 11.88 -8.90 6.32
#